data_AF-A0A554JJ13-F1
#
_entry.id   AF-A0A554JJ13-F1
#
_cell.length_a   1.000
_cell.length_b   1.000
_cell.length_c   1.000
_cell.angle_alpha   90.00
_cell.angle_beta   90.00
_cell.angle_gamma   90.00
#
_symmetry.space_group_name_H-M   'P 1'
#
loop_
_entity.id
_entity.type
_entity.pdbx_description
1 polymer ?
#
loop_
_entity_poly.entity_id
_entity_poly.type
_entity_poly.pdbx_seq_one_letter_code
_entity_poly.pdbx_strand_id
1 'polypeptide(L)' 'MSPEEFEKLVAEEFPSAIPEKFRDKIKNVAFLVEDEPSLALRREEHLAANETLLGHYRGIPHTARGGYYG' A
#
# COMPACT_ATOMS: atom_id res chain seq x y z
N MET A 1 -6.90 1.80 -17.90
CA MET A 1 -5.65 2.36 -17.35
C MET A 1 -4.69 1.20 -17.21
N SER A 2 -3.46 1.33 -17.67
CA SER A 2 -2.43 0.32 -17.44
C SER A 2 -1.94 0.40 -15.99
N PRO A 3 -1.32 -0.67 -15.46
CA PRO A 3 -0.70 -0.63 -14.13
C PRO A 3 0.27 0.55 -13.97
N GLU A 4 1.08 0.85 -14.99
CA GLU A 4 2.07 1.93 -14.97
C GLU A 4 1.42 3.32 -14.94
N GLU A 5 0.30 3.49 -15.64
CA GLU A 5 -0.49 4.74 -15.59
C GLU A 5 -1.07 4.96 -14.18
N PHE A 6 -1.53 3.90 -13.52
CA PHE A 6 -2.06 3.96 -12.16
C PHE A 6 -0.96 4.22 -11.12
N GLU A 7 0.18 3.55 -11.23
CA GLU A 7 1.35 3.79 -10.39
C GLU A 7 1.81 5.26 -10.46
N LYS A 8 1.84 5.81 -11.68
CA LYS A 8 2.16 7.22 -11.89
C LYS A 8 1.15 8.13 -11.18
N LEU A 9 -0.14 7.85 -11.32
CA LEU A 9 -1.20 8.62 -10.66
C LEU A 9 -1.04 8.59 -9.13
N VAL A 10 -0.77 7.43 -8.54
CA VAL A 10 -0.53 7.29 -7.09
C VAL A 10 0.67 8.14 -6.66
N ALA A 11 1.77 8.11 -7.41
CA ALA A 11 2.97 8.88 -7.09
C ALA A 11 2.74 10.40 -7.18
N GLU A 12 1.99 10.85 -8.20
CA GLU A 12 1.70 12.27 -8.42
C GLU A 12 0.67 12.85 -7.44
N GLU A 13 -0.34 12.06 -7.05
CA GLU A 13 -1.41 12.49 -6.15
C GLU A 13 -1.08 12.32 -4.67
N PHE A 14 -0.13 11.45 -4.32
CA PHE A 14 0.22 11.22 -2.91
C PHE A 14 0.56 12.51 -2.13
N PRO A 15 1.37 13.46 -2.66
CA PRO A 15 1.68 14.70 -1.98
C PRO A 15 0.45 15.60 -1.75
N SER A 16 -0.47 15.68 -2.71
CA SER A 16 -1.67 16.53 -2.63
C SER A 16 -2.78 15.89 -1.78
N ALA A 17 -2.98 14.58 -1.90
CA ALA A 17 -4.05 13.84 -1.23
C ALA A 17 -3.85 13.72 0.28
N ILE A 18 -2.59 13.69 0.75
CA ILE A 18 -2.29 13.57 2.19
C ILE A 18 -2.11 14.95 2.83
N PRO A 19 -2.91 15.29 3.87
CA PRO A 19 -2.74 16.53 4.61
C PRO A 19 -1.33 16.68 5.21
N GLU A 20 -0.78 17.90 5.16
CA GLU A 20 0.61 18.20 5.58
C GLU A 20 0.98 17.63 6.95
N LYS A 21 0.07 17.73 7.93
CA LYS A 21 0.27 17.21 9.30
C LYS A 21 0.55 15.71 9.39
N PHE A 22 0.29 14.95 8.33
CA PHE A 22 0.50 13.50 8.28
C PHE A 22 1.71 13.10 7.42
N ARG A 23 2.17 13.96 6.49
CA ARG A 23 3.28 13.62 5.58
C ARG A 23 4.55 13.24 6.34
N ASP A 24 4.87 13.96 7.42
CA ASP A 24 6.03 13.68 8.26
C ASP A 24 5.98 12.34 9.01
N LYS A 25 4.79 11.71 9.09
CA LYS A 25 4.59 10.40 9.71
C LYS A 25 4.77 9.25 8.70
N ILE A 26 4.69 9.55 7.40
CA ILE A 26 4.84 8.56 6.33
C ILE A 26 6.30 8.56 5.89
N LYS A 27 7.15 7.94 6.72
CA LYS A 27 8.59 7.78 6.45
C LYS A 27 8.90 6.30 6.27
N ASN A 28 9.74 5.99 5.28
CA ASN A 28 10.11 4.60 4.96
C ASN A 28 8.87 3.73 4.66
N VAL A 29 8.03 4.20 3.75
CA VAL A 29 6.83 3.50 3.26
C VAL A 29 6.92 3.42 1.75
N ALA A 30 6.59 2.26 1.20
CA ALA A 30 6.43 2.06 -0.23
C ALA A 30 4.94 1.88 -0.55
N PHE A 31 4.51 2.47 -1.66
CA PHE A 31 3.20 2.18 -2.26
C PHE A 31 3.42 1.13 -3.33
N LEU A 32 2.72 0.00 -3.21
CA LEU A 32 2.73 -1.07 -4.19
C LEU A 32 1.35 -1.15 -4.83
N VAL A 33 1.33 -1.29 -6.15
CA VAL A 33 0.09 -1.45 -6.92
C VAL A 33 -0.02 -2.92 -7.32
N GLU A 34 -1.18 -3.50 -7.04
CA GLU A 34 -1.55 -4.86 -7.44
C GLU A 34 -2.92 -4.80 -8.13
N ASP A 35 -3.17 -5.68 -9.08
CA ASP A 35 -4.44 -5.73 -9.83
C ASP A 35 -5.61 -6.19 -8.94
N GLU A 36 -5.39 -7.23 -8.13
CA GLU A 36 -6.37 -7.79 -7.20
C GLU A 36 -5.67 -8.31 -5.92
N PRO A 37 -6.31 -8.27 -4.74
CA PRO A 37 -5.75 -8.85 -3.54
C PRO A 37 -5.57 -10.37 -3.70
N SER A 38 -4.38 -10.86 -3.35
CA SER A 38 -4.08 -12.30 -3.37
C SER A 38 -5.08 -13.12 -2.54
N LEU A 39 -5.28 -14.40 -2.88
CA LEU A 39 -6.18 -15.29 -2.14
C LEU A 39 -5.81 -15.43 -0.65
N ALA A 40 -4.52 -15.37 -0.32
CA ALA A 40 -4.05 -15.40 1.06
C ALA A 40 -4.50 -14.15 1.81
N LEU A 41 -4.32 -12.97 1.20
CA LEU A 41 -4.74 -11.70 1.76
C LEU A 41 -6.27 -11.62 1.93
N ARG A 42 -7.04 -12.08 0.94
CA ARG A 42 -8.51 -12.15 1.05
C ARG A 42 -8.97 -12.99 2.24
N ARG A 43 -8.27 -14.08 2.57
CA ARG A 43 -8.56 -14.92 3.74
C ARG A 43 -8.16 -14.25 5.05
N GLU A 44 -6.99 -13.60 5.07
CA GLU A 44 -6.48 -12.86 6.23
C GLU A 44 -7.42 -11.71 6.62
N GLU A 45 -7.94 -10.99 5.63
CA GLU A 45 -8.87 -9.86 5.81
C GLU A 45 -10.36 -10.27 5.79
N HIS A 46 -10.65 -11.58 5.78
CA HIS A 46 -12.02 -12.13 5.82
C HIS A 46 -12.98 -11.62 4.73
N LEU A 47 -12.49 -11.36 3.52
CA LEU A 47 -13.29 -10.84 2.41
C LEU A 47 -14.28 -11.88 1.86
N ALA A 48 -15.54 -11.48 1.69
CA ALA A 48 -16.52 -12.27 0.96
C ALA A 48 -16.21 -12.32 -0.56
N ALA A 49 -16.89 -13.21 -1.29
CA ALA A 49 -16.64 -13.40 -2.73
C ALA A 49 -16.91 -12.14 -3.57
N ASN A 50 -17.84 -11.29 -3.13
CA ASN A 50 -18.25 -10.05 -3.80
C ASN A 50 -17.60 -8.79 -3.20
N GLU A 51 -16.65 -8.94 -2.30
CA GLU A 51 -15.91 -7.84 -1.68
C GLU A 51 -14.51 -7.72 -2.28
N THR A 52 -13.92 -6.53 -2.18
CA THR A 52 -12.53 -6.28 -2.56
C THR A 52 -11.86 -5.33 -1.57
N LEU A 53 -10.54 -5.21 -1.66
CA LEU A 53 -9.72 -4.37 -0.81
C LEU A 53 -9.04 -3.30 -1.66
N LEU A 54 -9.32 -2.03 -1.38
CA LEU A 54 -8.75 -0.90 -2.12
C LEU A 54 -7.38 -0.45 -1.59
N GLY A 55 -6.97 -0.96 -0.42
CA GLY A 55 -5.65 -0.70 0.15
C GLY A 55 -5.38 -1.59 1.36
N HIS A 56 -4.14 -2.05 1.49
CA HIS A 56 -3.67 -2.85 2.62
C HIS A 56 -2.45 -2.19 3.25
N TYR A 57 -2.50 -1.91 4.56
CA TYR A 57 -1.32 -1.48 5.29
C TYR A 57 -0.60 -2.68 5.89
N ARG A 58 0.62 -2.96 5.41
CA ARG A 58 1.47 -4.03 5.92
C ARG A 58 2.72 -3.48 6.59
N GLY A 59 2.79 -3.58 7.91
CA GLY A 59 3.99 -3.26 8.67
C GLY A 59 4.99 -4.41 8.70
N ILE A 60 6.28 -4.10 8.52
CA ILE A 60 7.36 -5.06 8.77
C ILE A 60 7.87 -4.85 10.21
N PRO A 61 7.75 -5.85 11.11
CA PRO A 61 8.22 -5.76 12.48
C PRO A 61 9.71 -5.41 12.55
N HIS A 62 10.13 -4.66 13.56
CA HIS A 62 11.53 -4.24 13.71
C HIS A 62 12.52 -5.41 13.70
N THR A 63 12.15 -6.54 14.30
CA THR A 63 12.96 -7.78 14.33
C THR A 63 13.12 -8.44 12.97
N ALA A 64 12.26 -8.11 12.00
CA ALA A 64 12.26 -8.64 10.65
C ALA A 64 12.83 -7.66 9.61
N ARG A 65 13.25 -6.46 10.03
CA ARG A 65 13.90 -5.47 9.15
C ARG A 65 15.35 -5.88 8.93
N GLY A 66 15.71 -6.22 7.69
CA GLY A 66 17.10 -6.53 7.32
C GLY A 66 17.98 -5.28 7.25
N GLY A 67 19.29 -5.47 7.09
CA GLY A 67 20.27 -4.37 7.02
C GLY A 67 20.11 -3.40 5.85
N TYR A 68 19.24 -3.72 4.87
CA TYR A 68 18.92 -2.89 3.71
C TYR A 68 17.54 -2.21 3.84
N TYR A 69 16.93 -2.22 5.02
CA TYR A 69 15.58 -1.68 5.23
C TYR A 69 15.62 -0.16 5.50
N GLY A 70 15.34 0.65 4.46
CA GLY A 70 15.28 2.11 4.52
C GLY A 70 16.05 2.77 3.39
#